data_AF-A0A519KE85-F1
#
_entry.id   AF-A0A519KE85-F1
#
_cell.length_a   1.000
_cell.length_b   1.000
_cell.length_c   1.000
_cell.angle_alpha   90.00
_cell.angle_beta   90.00
_cell.angle_gamma   90.00
#
_symmetry.space_group_name_H-M   'P 1'
#
loop_
_entity.id
_entity.type
_entity.pdbx_description
1 polymer ?
#
loop_
_entity_poly.entity_id
_entity_poly.type
_entity_poly.pdbx_seq_one_letter_code
_entity_poly.pdbx_strand_id
1 'polypeptide(L)' 'MRCIFCSAEDTQVRDSRPSEDGMSIRRRRLCLSLYP' A
#
# COMPACT_ATOMS: atom_id res chain seq x y z
N MET A 1 -1.92 -2.12 -7.38
CA MET A 1 -0.99 -0.98 -7.52
C MET A 1 0.39 -1.58 -7.62
N ARG A 2 1.19 -1.12 -8.58
CA ARG A 2 2.53 -1.66 -8.79
C ARG A 2 3.47 -1.22 -7.68
N CYS A 3 4.27 -2.16 -7.19
CA CYS A 3 5.34 -1.86 -6.26
C CYS A 3 6.38 -0.95 -6.93
N ILE A 4 6.74 0.17 -6.31
CA ILE A 4 7.72 1.12 -6.87
C ILE A 4 9.15 0.57 -6.92
N PHE A 5 9.42 -0.56 -6.24
CA PHE A 5 10.75 -1.17 -6.17
C PHE A 5 10.95 -2.30 -7.19
N CYS A 6 9.94 -3.15 -7.41
CA CYS A 6 10.05 -4.33 -8.28
C CYS A 6 9.00 -4.40 -9.40
N SER A 7 8.10 -3.41 -9.49
CA SER A 7 6.99 -3.37 -10.45
C SER A 7 5.95 -4.50 -10.37
N ALA A 8 6.06 -5.40 -9.38
CA ALA A 8 5.07 -6.44 -9.11
C ALA A 8 3.66 -5.85 -8.87
N GLU A 9 2.62 -6.53 -9.35
CA GLU A 9 1.24 -6.04 -9.29
C GLU A 9 0.54 -6.37 -7.96
N ASP A 10 1.05 -7.40 -7.30
CA ASP A 10 0.66 -8.01 -6.05
C ASP A 10 1.22 -7.23 -4.84
N THR A 11 0.40 -6.27 -4.39
CA THR A 11 0.63 -5.52 -3.16
C THR A 11 -0.59 -5.62 -2.24
N GLN A 12 -0.38 -5.96 -0.97
CA GLN A 12 -1.44 -6.07 0.02
C GLN A 12 -1.53 -4.79 0.86
N VAL A 13 -2.75 -4.29 1.12
CA VAL A 13 -2.96 -3.20 2.06
C VAL A 13 -2.74 -3.73 3.48
N ARG A 14 -1.81 -3.11 4.22
CA ARG A 14 -1.52 -3.48 5.63
C ARG A 14 -2.20 -2.54 6.61
N ASP A 15 -2.14 -1.23 6.33
CA ASP A 15 -2.69 -0.21 7.21
C ASP A 15 -3.49 0.81 6.39
N SER A 16 -4.63 1.24 6.90
CA SER A 16 -5.42 2.35 6.36
C SER A 16 -5.67 3.39 7.44
N ARG A 17 -5.36 4.66 7.15
CA ARG A 17 -5.64 5.78 8.05
C ARG A 17 -6.29 6.94 7.31
N PRO A 18 -7.31 7.59 7.89
CA PRO A 18 -7.82 8.85 7.37
C PRO A 18 -6.78 9.96 7.56
N SER A 19 -6.81 10.97 6.70
CA SER A 19 -6.13 12.24 6.93
C SER A 19 -6.88 13.05 7.99
N GLU A 20 -6.22 14.04 8.62
CA GLU A 20 -6.81 14.86 9.70
C GLU A 20 -8.07 15.61 9.27
N ASP A 21 -8.17 15.98 7.98
CA ASP A 21 -9.32 16.63 7.36
C ASP A 21 -10.46 15.66 7.01
N GLY A 22 -10.26 14.35 7.16
CA GLY A 22 -11.23 13.30 6.83
C GLY A 22 -11.55 13.15 5.33
N MET A 23 -10.97 13.98 4.46
CA MET A 23 -11.30 14.00 3.02
C MET A 23 -10.53 12.94 2.22
N SER A 24 -9.51 12.32 2.81
CA SER A 24 -8.68 11.33 2.13
C SER A 24 -8.28 10.18 3.04
N ILE A 25 -8.02 9.01 2.43
CA ILE A 25 -7.53 7.81 3.12
C ILE A 25 -6.17 7.45 2.55
N ARG A 26 -5.16 7.42 3.42
CA ARG A 26 -3.81 6.94 3.08
C ARG A 26 -3.72 5.46 3.40
N ARG A 27 -3.32 4.66 2.41
CA ARG A 27 -3.16 3.20 2.54
C ARG A 27 -1.70 2.82 2.40
N ARG A 28 -1.14 2.19 3.44
CA ARG A 28 0.19 1.57 3.39
C ARG A 28 0.06 0.18 2.79
N ARG A 29 0.92 -0.14 1.82
CA ARG A 29 0.94 -1.44 1.15
C ARG A 29 2.25 -2.17 1.40
N LEU A 30 2.19 -3.49 1.47
CA LEU A 30 3.33 -4.39 1.43
C LEU A 30 3.44 -5.03 0.06
N CYS A 31 4.67 -5.20 -0.41
CA CYS A 31 4.98 -6.01 -1.58
C CYS A 31 4.98 -7.49 -1.16
N LEU A 32 4.17 -8.33 -1.81
CA LEU A 32 4.13 -9.76 -1.52
C LEU A 32 5.30 -10.51 -2.18
N SER A 33 5.82 -10.00 -3.28
CA SER A 33 7.03 -10.56 -3.92
C SER A 33 8.32 -10.40 -3.11
N LEU A 34 8.37 -9.54 -2.08
CA LEU A 34 9.57 -9.30 -1.26
C LEU A 34 9.55 -9.99 0.11
N TYR A 35 8.40 -10.55 0.52
CA TYR A 35 8.22 -11.29 1.77
C TYR A 35 7.31 -12.49 1.48
N PRO A 36 7.86 -13.67 1.14
CA PRO A 36 7.09 -14.90 1.07
C PRO A 36 6.57 -15.34 2.44
#